data_AF-A0A1H9SR17-F1
#
_entry.id   AF-A0A1H9SR17-F1
#
_cell.length_a   1.000
_cell.length_b   1.000
_cell.length_c   1.000
_cell.angle_alpha   90.00
_cell.angle_beta   90.00
_cell.angle_gamma   90.00
#
_symmetry.space_group_name_H-M   'P 1'
#
loop_
_entity.id
_entity.type
_entity.pdbx_description
1 polymer ?
#
loop_
_entity_poly.entity_id
_entity_poly.type
_entity_poly.pdbx_seq_one_letter_code
_entity_poly.pdbx_strand_id
1 'polypeptide(L)'
;MTVSMRVMSAGDGYKYLLRTVAAGDGDRSLSTPLTRYYNAEGTPPGRWLGAGVATLGGGRIGVGDQVSEAQLQLLVGMGRDLITGDPLGRTYPEYRSVAERIEARTGALDPTPGPASRAEAVAAIESDETARGTRRAVAGFDFTFSIPKSASVLWAVADAGSQALIADAHHAAVAEVVAFMEREVAATRTGATGRD
;
A
#
# COMPACT_ATOMS: atom_id res chain seq x y z
N MET A 1 6.68 -16.87 12.34
CA MET A 1 6.09 -16.03 11.27
C MET A 1 7.05 -14.89 11.02
N THR A 2 7.23 -14.47 9.77
CA THR A 2 8.04 -13.28 9.43
C THR A 2 7.14 -12.23 8.81
N VAL A 3 7.42 -10.95 9.08
CA VAL A 3 6.68 -9.82 8.51
C VAL A 3 7.64 -8.98 7.69
N SER A 4 7.27 -8.71 6.43
CA SER A 4 7.97 -7.73 5.60
C SER A 4 7.10 -6.50 5.38
N MET A 5 7.70 -5.31 5.37
CA MET A 5 6.99 -4.04 5.24
C MET A 5 7.44 -3.30 3.99
N ARG A 6 6.50 -2.74 3.22
CA ARG A 6 6.78 -1.85 2.08
C ARG A 6 5.93 -0.59 2.15
N VAL A 7 6.48 0.50 1.64
CA VAL A 7 5.75 1.78 1.54
C VAL A 7 4.83 1.75 0.32
N MET A 8 3.57 2.15 0.51
CA MET A 8 2.61 2.34 -0.57
C MET A 8 2.48 3.82 -0.90
N SER A 9 2.62 4.16 -2.18
CA SER A 9 2.43 5.53 -2.66
C SER A 9 0.96 5.86 -2.90
N ALA A 10 0.58 7.11 -2.69
CA ALA A 10 -0.71 7.64 -3.12
C ALA A 10 -0.86 7.60 -4.66
N GLY A 11 -2.10 7.77 -5.12
CA GLY A 11 -2.46 7.65 -6.53
C GLY A 11 -2.54 6.18 -6.93
N ASP A 12 -1.54 5.68 -7.65
CA ASP A 12 -1.58 4.35 -8.27
C ASP A 12 -1.10 3.20 -7.37
N GLY A 13 -0.68 3.47 -6.12
CA GLY A 13 -0.11 2.43 -5.26
C GLY A 13 -1.06 1.27 -4.94
N TYR A 14 -2.37 1.53 -4.93
CA TYR A 14 -3.39 0.49 -4.72
C TYR A 14 -3.52 -0.47 -5.92
N LYS A 15 -3.14 -0.04 -7.14
CA LYS A 15 -3.22 -0.88 -8.34
C LYS A 15 -2.32 -2.12 -8.24
N TYR A 16 -1.22 -2.03 -7.48
CA TYR A 16 -0.40 -3.20 -7.19
C TYR A 16 -1.16 -4.24 -6.37
N LEU A 17 -1.89 -3.81 -5.32
CA LEU A 17 -2.72 -4.69 -4.49
C LEU A 17 -3.83 -5.35 -5.32
N LEU A 18 -4.43 -4.59 -6.24
CA LEU A 18 -5.43 -5.14 -7.15
C LEU A 18 -4.83 -6.12 -8.15
N ARG A 19 -3.62 -5.86 -8.66
CA ARG A 19 -2.96 -6.77 -9.60
C ARG A 19 -2.59 -8.12 -8.98
N THR A 20 -2.24 -8.15 -7.69
CA THR A 20 -2.01 -9.41 -6.94
C THR A 20 -3.31 -10.11 -6.53
N VAL A 21 -4.44 -9.38 -6.49
CA VAL A 21 -5.78 -9.95 -6.23
C VAL A 21 -6.49 -10.38 -7.54
N ALA A 22 -6.18 -9.77 -8.69
CA ALA A 22 -7.00 -9.83 -9.91
C ALA A 22 -6.34 -10.48 -11.15
N ALA A 23 -5.21 -11.18 -11.05
CA ALA A 23 -4.66 -11.93 -12.18
C ALA A 23 -5.16 -13.40 -12.18
N GLY A 24 -6.37 -13.61 -12.70
CA GLY A 24 -6.93 -14.93 -13.00
C GLY A 24 -7.40 -14.99 -14.44
N ASP A 25 -6.63 -15.63 -15.33
CA ASP A 25 -7.02 -15.89 -16.71
C ASP A 25 -6.90 -17.41 -17.03
N GLY A 26 -8.04 -18.04 -17.34
CA GLY A 26 -8.18 -19.00 -18.46
C GLY A 26 -7.98 -20.51 -18.24
N ASP A 27 -9.10 -21.21 -18.03
CA ASP A 27 -9.51 -22.56 -18.48
C ASP A 27 -8.61 -23.80 -18.22
N ARG A 28 -8.97 -24.63 -17.22
CA ARG A 28 -9.58 -25.98 -17.41
C ARG A 28 -9.74 -26.81 -16.12
N SER A 29 -10.74 -27.69 -16.16
CA SER A 29 -11.24 -28.60 -15.11
C SER A 29 -10.31 -29.78 -14.76
N LEU A 30 -10.19 -30.12 -13.46
CA LEU A 30 -10.71 -31.36 -12.83
C LEU A 30 -10.37 -31.47 -11.31
N SER A 31 -11.41 -31.65 -10.48
CA SER A 31 -11.47 -32.18 -9.08
C SER A 31 -10.84 -31.43 -7.88
N THR A 32 -11.69 -31.02 -6.91
CA THR A 32 -11.47 -30.49 -5.53
C THR A 32 -10.68 -31.45 -4.58
N PRO A 33 -10.18 -31.06 -3.37
CA PRO A 33 -10.24 -29.79 -2.62
C PRO A 33 -8.87 -29.33 -2.04
N LEU A 34 -7.79 -29.33 -2.82
CA LEU A 34 -6.49 -28.77 -2.41
C LEU A 34 -6.23 -27.37 -2.99
N THR A 35 -7.14 -26.95 -3.84
CA THR A 35 -6.93 -25.83 -4.75
C THR A 35 -7.61 -24.57 -4.22
N ARG A 36 -8.84 -24.54 -3.70
CA ARG A 36 -9.59 -23.29 -3.41
C ARG A 36 -8.85 -22.10 -2.74
N TYR A 37 -7.84 -22.31 -1.88
CA TYR A 37 -7.04 -21.19 -1.34
C TYR A 37 -5.90 -20.73 -2.28
N TYR A 38 -5.39 -21.63 -3.13
CA TYR A 38 -4.39 -21.42 -4.19
C TYR A 38 -4.96 -21.60 -5.63
N ASN A 39 -6.28 -21.59 -5.82
CA ASN A 39 -7.15 -22.39 -6.73
C ASN A 39 -8.58 -21.86 -6.78
N ALA A 40 -8.93 -20.92 -5.89
CA ALA A 40 -9.92 -19.93 -6.25
C ALA A 40 -9.35 -19.23 -7.49
N GLU A 41 -10.21 -19.01 -8.47
CA GLU A 41 -9.89 -18.13 -9.58
C GLU A 41 -9.53 -16.76 -8.96
N GLY A 42 -8.23 -16.47 -8.87
CA GLY A 42 -7.71 -15.34 -8.12
C GLY A 42 -7.58 -15.57 -6.61
N THR A 43 -6.83 -14.68 -5.95
CA THR A 43 -6.76 -14.65 -4.48
C THR A 43 -8.13 -14.23 -3.95
N PRO A 44 -8.67 -14.87 -2.89
CA PRO A 44 -9.89 -14.39 -2.25
C PRO A 44 -9.79 -12.89 -1.94
N PRO A 45 -10.89 -12.15 -2.14
CA PRO A 45 -10.87 -10.71 -1.91
C PRO A 45 -10.51 -10.42 -0.45
N GLY A 46 -9.73 -9.35 -0.26
CA GLY A 46 -9.30 -8.93 1.08
C GLY A 46 -10.49 -8.59 1.98
N ARG A 47 -10.24 -8.56 3.30
CA ARG A 47 -11.24 -8.18 4.31
C ARG A 47 -10.73 -7.01 5.14
N TRP A 48 -11.64 -6.15 5.56
CA TRP A 48 -11.34 -5.04 6.47
C TRP A 48 -10.99 -5.55 7.86
N LEU A 49 -9.97 -4.96 8.48
CA LEU A 49 -9.46 -5.32 9.79
C LEU A 49 -8.99 -4.07 10.54
N GLY A 50 -9.10 -4.11 11.87
CA GLY A 50 -8.68 -3.02 12.75
C GLY A 50 -9.85 -2.20 13.31
N ALA A 51 -9.65 -1.60 14.48
CA ALA A 51 -10.65 -0.78 15.17
C ALA A 51 -11.01 0.49 14.39
N GLY A 52 -10.09 1.02 13.58
CA GLY A 52 -10.33 2.21 12.76
C GLY A 52 -11.42 2.03 11.69
N VAL A 53 -11.69 0.80 11.27
CA VAL A 53 -12.70 0.48 10.24
C VAL A 53 -14.07 1.03 10.59
N ALA A 54 -14.47 0.96 11.87
CA ALA A 54 -15.77 1.42 12.33
C ALA A 54 -15.99 2.94 12.15
N THR A 55 -14.91 3.71 11.96
CA THR A 55 -14.97 5.16 11.73
C THR A 55 -15.16 5.52 10.26
N LEU A 56 -15.00 4.56 9.34
CA LEU A 56 -15.09 4.76 7.90
C LEU A 56 -16.50 4.44 7.37
N GLY A 57 -16.84 5.00 6.21
CA GLY A 57 -18.10 4.76 5.51
C GLY A 57 -19.35 5.21 6.26
N GLY A 58 -19.19 6.06 7.29
CA GLY A 58 -20.25 6.40 8.24
C GLY A 58 -20.71 5.20 9.08
N GLY A 59 -19.81 4.27 9.41
CA GLY A 59 -20.09 3.07 10.21
C GLY A 59 -20.77 1.92 9.45
N ARG A 60 -20.90 2.04 8.13
CA ARG A 60 -21.49 0.99 7.26
C ARG A 60 -20.50 -0.09 6.83
N ILE A 61 -19.21 0.10 7.11
CA ILE A 61 -18.18 -0.91 6.89
C ILE A 61 -17.81 -1.50 8.25
N GLY A 62 -17.90 -2.82 8.36
CA GLY A 62 -17.51 -3.60 9.52
C GLY A 62 -16.18 -4.33 9.32
N VAL A 63 -15.56 -4.71 10.44
CA VAL A 63 -14.45 -5.67 10.41
C VAL A 63 -14.94 -7.00 9.82
N GLY A 64 -14.17 -7.55 8.88
CA GLY A 64 -14.52 -8.76 8.15
C GLY A 64 -15.23 -8.51 6.83
N ASP A 65 -15.75 -7.30 6.57
CA ASP A 65 -16.36 -6.96 5.28
C ASP A 65 -15.35 -7.07 4.14
N GLN A 66 -15.84 -7.47 2.97
CA GLN A 66 -15.02 -7.59 1.78
C GLN A 66 -14.54 -6.22 1.30
N VAL A 67 -13.25 -6.12 0.98
CA VAL A 67 -12.64 -4.94 0.38
C VAL A 67 -13.01 -4.88 -1.11
N SER A 68 -13.50 -3.74 -1.57
CA SER A 68 -13.73 -3.48 -3.01
C SER A 68 -12.63 -2.63 -3.63
N GLU A 69 -12.48 -2.70 -4.95
CA GLU A 69 -11.55 -1.86 -5.70
C GLU A 69 -11.86 -0.36 -5.54
N ALA A 70 -13.14 0.02 -5.64
CA ALA A 70 -13.58 1.40 -5.47
C ALA A 70 -13.20 1.94 -4.07
N GLN A 71 -13.35 1.12 -3.04
CA GLN A 71 -12.97 1.46 -1.68
C GLN A 71 -11.45 1.68 -1.54
N LEU A 72 -10.62 0.79 -2.12
CA LEU A 72 -9.16 0.96 -2.11
C LEU A 72 -8.72 2.21 -2.88
N GLN A 73 -9.35 2.49 -4.02
CA GLN A 73 -9.05 3.68 -4.79
C GLN A 73 -9.36 4.95 -3.99
N LEU A 74 -10.51 5.01 -3.31
CA LEU A 74 -10.87 6.14 -2.46
C LEU A 74 -9.89 6.31 -1.29
N LEU A 75 -9.63 5.25 -0.52
CA LEU A 75 -8.79 5.33 0.67
C LEU A 75 -7.31 5.52 0.34
N VAL A 76 -6.73 4.57 -0.39
CA VAL A 76 -5.28 4.51 -0.63
C VAL A 76 -4.89 5.42 -1.81
N GLY A 77 -5.73 5.47 -2.84
CA GLY A 77 -5.45 6.32 -4.00
C GLY A 77 -5.63 7.80 -3.68
N MET A 78 -6.71 8.15 -2.98
CA MET A 78 -7.17 9.54 -2.87
C MET A 78 -7.24 10.10 -1.43
N GLY A 79 -7.05 9.28 -0.39
CA GLY A 79 -7.14 9.74 1.00
C GLY A 79 -8.57 10.13 1.40
N ARG A 80 -9.57 9.42 0.86
CA ARG A 80 -11.00 9.71 1.00
C ARG A 80 -11.74 8.56 1.68
N ASP A 81 -12.86 8.91 2.30
CA ASP A 81 -13.75 7.97 2.94
C ASP A 81 -14.31 6.95 1.94
N LEU A 82 -14.44 5.70 2.40
CA LEU A 82 -14.74 4.51 1.60
C LEU A 82 -16.11 4.53 0.90
N ILE A 83 -17.05 5.35 1.40
CA ILE A 83 -18.40 5.40 0.84
C ILE A 83 -18.83 6.83 0.52
N THR A 84 -18.58 7.78 1.43
CA THR A 84 -18.99 9.17 1.22
C THR A 84 -18.08 9.88 0.22
N GLY A 85 -16.82 9.46 0.11
CA GLY A 85 -15.81 10.13 -0.69
C GLY A 85 -15.30 11.43 -0.08
N ASP A 86 -15.70 11.75 1.15
CA ASP A 86 -15.22 12.93 1.87
C ASP A 86 -13.72 12.79 2.20
N PRO A 87 -12.94 13.88 2.20
CA PRO A 87 -11.54 13.82 2.60
C PRO A 87 -11.39 13.34 4.05
N LEU A 88 -10.51 12.35 4.29
CA LEU A 88 -10.19 11.87 5.65
C LEU A 88 -9.19 12.77 6.40
N GLY A 89 -8.74 13.85 5.76
CA GLY A 89 -7.76 14.77 6.30
C GLY A 89 -7.20 15.68 5.21
N ARG A 90 -5.92 16.03 5.32
CA ARG A 90 -5.22 16.77 4.27
C ARG A 90 -5.08 15.90 3.03
N THR A 91 -5.24 16.50 1.86
CA THR A 91 -4.95 15.85 0.58
C THR A 91 -3.47 15.44 0.53
N TYR A 92 -3.19 14.39 -0.24
CA TYR A 92 -1.81 13.97 -0.44
C TYR A 92 -0.99 15.10 -1.08
N PRO A 93 0.23 15.37 -0.58
CA PRO A 93 1.09 16.39 -1.18
C PRO A 93 1.50 15.99 -2.58
N GLU A 94 1.35 16.93 -3.52
CA GLU A 94 1.89 16.81 -4.87
C GLU A 94 3.34 17.29 -4.87
N TYR A 95 4.24 16.42 -5.32
CA TYR A 95 5.65 16.73 -5.44
C TYR A 95 5.98 17.05 -6.89
N ARG A 96 6.79 18.10 -7.10
CA ARG A 96 7.31 18.43 -8.42
C ARG A 96 8.04 17.25 -9.04
N SER A 97 7.77 16.99 -10.31
CA SER A 97 8.48 16.02 -11.13
C SER A 97 9.98 16.37 -11.24
N VAL A 98 10.80 15.40 -11.64
CA VAL A 98 12.24 15.64 -11.87
C VAL A 98 12.44 16.77 -12.88
N ALA A 99 11.64 16.77 -13.96
CA ALA A 99 11.69 17.80 -15.01
C ALA A 99 11.35 19.20 -14.48
N GLU A 100 10.27 19.35 -13.71
CA GLU A 100 9.88 20.63 -13.12
C GLU A 100 10.91 21.16 -12.12
N ARG A 101 11.61 20.27 -11.40
CA ARG A 101 12.70 20.67 -10.50
C ARG A 101 13.95 21.09 -11.27
N ILE A 102 14.27 20.41 -12.36
CA ILE A 102 15.35 20.81 -13.27
C ILE A 102 15.04 22.18 -13.87
N GLU A 103 13.85 22.38 -14.43
CA GLU A 103 13.42 23.65 -15.00
C GLU A 103 13.50 24.79 -13.97
N ALA A 104 12.98 24.56 -12.76
CA ALA A 104 13.04 25.56 -11.70
C ALA A 104 14.49 25.91 -11.29
N ARG A 105 15.38 24.92 -11.17
CA ARG A 105 16.79 25.15 -10.79
C ARG A 105 17.60 25.81 -11.92
N THR A 106 17.36 25.41 -13.16
CA THR A 106 18.05 25.97 -14.34
C THR A 106 17.57 27.39 -14.68
N GLY A 107 16.28 27.68 -14.46
CA GLY A 107 15.71 29.02 -14.57
C GLY A 107 16.21 30.00 -13.49
N ALA A 108 16.67 29.48 -12.35
CA ALA A 108 17.25 30.27 -11.26
C ALA A 108 18.77 30.48 -11.37
N LEU A 109 19.42 29.96 -12.43
CA LEU A 109 20.86 30.17 -12.65
C LEU A 109 21.14 31.65 -12.97
N ASP A 110 22.22 32.17 -12.39
CA ASP A 110 22.74 33.50 -12.73
C ASP A 110 23.01 33.58 -14.24
N PRO A 111 22.50 34.59 -14.96
CA PRO A 111 22.75 34.77 -16.38
C PRO A 111 24.15 35.31 -16.71
N THR A 112 24.91 35.76 -15.71
CA THR A 112 26.21 36.43 -15.89
C THR A 112 27.34 35.53 -16.43
N PRO A 113 27.47 34.25 -16.04
CA PRO A 113 28.50 33.36 -16.59
C PRO A 113 28.33 33.12 -18.09
N GLY A 114 29.44 32.88 -18.78
CA GLY A 114 29.44 32.57 -20.21
C GLY A 114 28.72 31.24 -20.54
N PRO A 115 28.34 31.02 -21.82
CA PRO A 115 27.52 29.88 -22.23
C PRO A 115 28.05 28.50 -21.81
N ALA A 116 29.37 28.31 -21.81
CA ALA A 116 29.99 27.05 -21.40
C ALA A 116 29.79 26.74 -19.91
N SER A 117 30.03 27.73 -19.03
CA SER A 117 29.83 27.57 -17.58
C SER A 117 28.35 27.35 -17.24
N ARG A 118 27.44 28.02 -17.98
CA ARG A 118 26.00 27.79 -17.84
C ARG A 118 25.62 26.36 -18.25
N ALA A 119 26.17 25.84 -19.34
CA ALA A 119 25.91 24.47 -19.80
C ALA A 119 26.40 23.42 -18.79
N GLU A 120 27.58 23.61 -18.20
CA GLU A 120 28.10 22.74 -17.14
C GLU A 120 27.20 22.75 -15.90
N ALA A 121 26.73 23.93 -15.47
CA ALA A 121 25.82 24.05 -14.33
C ALA A 121 24.47 23.37 -14.58
N VAL A 122 23.92 23.48 -15.80
CA VAL A 122 22.69 22.78 -16.19
C VAL A 122 22.88 21.26 -16.14
N ALA A 123 23.97 20.74 -16.73
CA ALA A 123 24.27 19.30 -16.72
C ALA A 123 24.43 18.75 -15.29
N ALA A 124 25.06 19.52 -14.40
CA ALA A 124 25.16 19.16 -12.97
C ALA A 124 23.78 19.11 -12.29
N ILE A 125 22.89 20.07 -12.56
CA ILE A 125 21.52 20.09 -12.03
C ILE A 125 20.73 18.87 -12.53
N GLU A 126 20.82 18.54 -13.81
CA GLU A 126 20.14 17.38 -14.39
C GLU A 126 20.61 16.08 -13.74
N SER A 127 21.92 15.91 -13.55
CA SER A 127 22.50 14.75 -12.87
C SER A 127 22.02 14.66 -11.42
N ASP A 128 22.08 15.77 -10.67
CA ASP A 128 21.64 15.85 -9.28
C ASP A 128 20.16 15.46 -9.12
N GLU A 129 19.27 16.08 -9.91
CA GLU A 129 17.83 15.89 -9.76
C GLU A 129 17.38 14.50 -10.25
N THR A 130 18.06 13.95 -11.25
CA THR A 130 17.84 12.58 -11.71
C THR A 130 18.28 11.57 -10.65
N ALA A 131 19.46 11.77 -10.05
CA ALA A 131 19.97 10.91 -8.98
C ALA A 131 19.08 10.93 -7.72
N ARG A 132 18.46 12.07 -7.40
CA ARG A 132 17.48 12.21 -6.31
C ARG A 132 16.17 11.44 -6.57
N GLY A 133 15.84 11.17 -7.83
CA GLY A 133 14.66 10.40 -8.22
C GLY A 133 13.33 11.10 -7.96
N THR A 134 12.25 10.32 -8.00
CA THR A 134 10.88 10.82 -7.78
C THR A 134 10.46 10.63 -6.33
N ARG A 135 9.74 11.63 -5.79
CA ARG A 135 9.10 11.54 -4.48
C ARG A 135 7.60 11.40 -4.67
N ARG A 136 6.98 10.48 -3.93
CA ARG A 136 5.53 10.27 -3.91
C ARG A 136 5.01 10.41 -2.49
N ALA A 137 3.78 10.87 -2.34
CA ALA A 137 3.10 10.86 -1.06
C ALA A 137 2.91 9.42 -0.59
N VAL A 138 3.08 9.17 0.70
CA VAL A 138 2.85 7.85 1.30
C VAL A 138 1.38 7.74 1.65
N ALA A 139 0.70 6.75 1.07
CA ALA A 139 -0.70 6.45 1.36
C ALA A 139 -0.87 5.41 2.47
N GLY A 140 0.14 4.55 2.67
CA GLY A 140 0.11 3.52 3.70
C GLY A 140 1.32 2.61 3.63
N PHE A 141 1.24 1.51 4.37
CA PHE A 141 2.26 0.46 4.41
C PHE A 141 1.63 -0.90 4.13
N ASP A 142 2.27 -1.67 3.27
CA ASP A 142 1.94 -3.07 2.99
C ASP A 142 2.75 -3.95 3.93
N PHE A 143 2.05 -4.75 4.74
CA PHE A 143 2.64 -5.76 5.60
C PHE A 143 2.32 -7.16 5.06
N THR A 144 3.33 -7.85 4.57
CA THR A 144 3.20 -9.24 4.13
C THR A 144 3.60 -10.19 5.26
N PHE A 145 2.66 -11.03 5.68
CA PHE A 145 2.84 -12.02 6.73
C PHE A 145 3.13 -13.40 6.13
N SER A 146 4.33 -13.92 6.36
CA SER A 146 4.73 -15.24 5.86
C SER A 146 4.77 -16.25 7.00
N ILE A 147 4.04 -17.35 6.83
CA ILE A 147 4.09 -18.49 7.77
C ILE A 147 5.44 -19.23 7.65
N PRO A 148 5.90 -19.92 8.72
CA PRO A 148 7.08 -20.78 8.65
C PRO A 148 6.92 -21.85 7.57
N LYS A 149 8.01 -22.22 6.90
CA LYS A 149 7.96 -23.19 5.80
C LYS A 149 7.37 -24.54 6.21
N SER A 150 7.64 -24.99 7.43
CA SER A 150 7.05 -26.21 8.00
C SER A 150 5.53 -26.14 8.08
N ALA A 151 4.96 -24.99 8.48
CA ALA A 151 3.51 -24.77 8.50
C ALA A 151 2.93 -24.73 7.08
N SER A 152 3.64 -24.14 6.10
CA SER A 152 3.21 -24.20 4.70
C SER A 152 3.17 -25.64 4.17
N VAL A 153 4.18 -26.45 4.49
CA VAL A 153 4.23 -27.85 4.08
C VAL A 153 3.10 -28.64 4.73
N LEU A 154 2.87 -28.44 6.04
CA LEU A 154 1.78 -29.08 6.77
C LEU A 154 0.42 -28.72 6.15
N TRP A 155 0.18 -27.44 5.89
CA TRP A 155 -1.05 -26.97 5.23
C TRP A 155 -1.23 -27.61 3.85
N ALA A 156 -0.16 -27.72 3.06
CA ALA A 156 -0.23 -28.23 1.69
C ALA A 156 -0.62 -29.72 1.61
N VAL A 157 -0.26 -30.53 2.61
CA VAL A 157 -0.56 -31.98 2.61
C VAL A 157 -1.75 -32.36 3.50
N ALA A 158 -2.30 -31.39 4.24
CA ALA A 158 -3.39 -31.60 5.17
C ALA A 158 -4.75 -31.78 4.47
N ASP A 159 -5.69 -32.42 5.17
CA ASP A 159 -7.10 -32.46 4.75
C ASP A 159 -7.77 -31.07 4.87
N ALA A 160 -8.94 -30.92 4.26
CA ALA A 160 -9.64 -29.64 4.20
C ALA A 160 -9.97 -29.05 5.58
N GLY A 161 -10.26 -29.87 6.59
CA GLY A 161 -10.55 -29.41 7.95
C GLY A 161 -9.29 -28.86 8.63
N SER A 162 -8.19 -29.61 8.55
CA SER A 162 -6.89 -29.20 9.07
C SER A 162 -6.35 -27.95 8.35
N GLN A 163 -6.55 -27.83 7.03
CA GLN A 163 -6.20 -26.63 6.26
C GLN A 163 -6.95 -25.39 6.75
N ALA A 164 -8.26 -25.52 7.02
CA ALA A 164 -9.07 -24.44 7.56
C ALA A 164 -8.56 -24.00 8.94
N LEU A 165 -8.27 -24.95 9.84
CA LEU A 165 -7.73 -24.64 11.17
C LEU A 165 -6.38 -23.90 11.11
N ILE A 166 -5.49 -24.29 10.20
CA ILE A 166 -4.20 -23.63 10.02
C ILE A 166 -4.39 -22.22 9.42
N ALA A 167 -5.32 -22.04 8.47
CA ALA A 167 -5.63 -20.74 7.90
C ALA A 167 -6.26 -19.81 8.95
N ASP A 168 -7.18 -20.31 9.77
CA ASP A 168 -7.80 -19.55 10.86
C ASP A 168 -6.77 -19.15 11.92
N ALA A 169 -5.87 -20.06 12.29
CA ALA A 169 -4.76 -19.75 13.19
C ALA A 169 -3.83 -18.67 12.60
N HIS A 170 -3.59 -18.72 11.28
CA HIS A 170 -2.82 -17.68 10.61
C HIS A 170 -3.54 -16.32 10.63
N HIS A 171 -4.82 -16.27 10.28
CA HIS A 171 -5.61 -15.04 10.33
C HIS A 171 -5.73 -14.47 11.74
N ALA A 172 -5.89 -15.31 12.76
CA ALA A 172 -5.91 -14.91 14.16
C ALA A 172 -4.58 -14.25 14.57
N ALA A 173 -3.45 -14.85 14.19
CA ALA A 173 -2.13 -14.28 14.44
C ALA A 173 -1.92 -12.93 13.71
N VAL A 174 -2.43 -12.78 12.47
CA VAL A 174 -2.42 -11.49 11.76
C VAL A 174 -3.25 -10.45 12.52
N ALA A 175 -4.45 -10.81 12.97
CA ALA A 175 -5.31 -9.92 13.75
C ALA A 175 -4.67 -9.47 15.07
N GLU A 176 -3.96 -10.36 15.75
CA GLU A 176 -3.21 -10.03 16.98
C GLU A 176 -2.09 -9.01 16.70
N VAL A 177 -1.33 -9.19 15.61
CA VAL A 177 -0.29 -8.23 15.22
C VAL A 177 -0.89 -6.89 14.82
N VAL A 178 -2.01 -6.86 14.09
CA VAL A 178 -2.71 -5.61 13.76
C VAL A 178 -3.18 -4.91 15.03
N ALA A 179 -3.78 -5.63 15.97
CA ALA A 179 -4.19 -5.06 17.25
C ALA A 179 -3.01 -4.53 18.06
N PHE A 180 -1.85 -5.20 18.01
CA PHE A 180 -0.61 -4.69 18.60
C PHE A 180 -0.13 -3.40 17.91
N MET A 181 -0.12 -3.37 16.58
CA MET A 181 0.25 -2.17 15.81
C MET A 181 -0.66 -0.99 16.12
N GLU A 182 -1.97 -1.22 16.24
CA GLU A 182 -2.95 -0.18 16.61
C GLU A 182 -2.68 0.43 17.99
N ARG A 183 -2.22 -0.38 18.96
CA ARG A 183 -1.91 0.10 20.31
C ARG A 183 -0.55 0.77 20.45
N GLU A 184 0.48 0.19 19.84
CA GLU A 184 1.87 0.52 20.15
C GLU A 184 2.59 1.31 19.05
N VAL A 185 2.09 1.26 17.80
CA VAL A 185 2.82 1.77 16.61
C VAL A 185 2.05 2.86 15.88
N ALA A 186 0.73 2.73 15.76
CA ALA A 186 -0.13 3.65 15.02
C ALA A 186 -0.30 4.97 15.79
N ALA A 187 0.63 5.90 15.60
CA ALA A 187 0.60 7.22 16.20
C ALA A 187 0.57 8.33 15.13
N THR A 188 -0.16 9.41 15.41
CA THR A 188 -0.14 10.64 14.60
C THR A 188 0.44 11.79 15.42
N ARG A 189 1.03 12.78 14.74
CA ARG A 189 1.51 14.00 15.40
C ARG A 189 0.36 15.02 15.50
N THR A 190 0.20 15.65 16.66
CA THR A 190 -0.77 16.72 16.90
C THR A 190 -0.06 18.05 17.19
N GLY A 191 -0.43 19.13 16.47
CA GLY A 191 0.06 20.50 16.72
C GLY A 191 1.45 20.86 16.18
N ALA A 192 1.68 22.17 16.01
CA ALA A 192 2.93 22.78 15.55
C ALA A 192 3.69 23.44 16.72
N THR A 193 4.43 22.65 17.50
CA THR A 193 5.63 23.16 18.18
C THR A 193 6.81 22.25 17.87
N GLY A 194 7.69 22.49 16.89
CA GLY A 194 8.11 23.77 16.28
C GLY A 194 7.00 24.76 15.92
N ARG A 195 6.98 25.84 16.74
CA ARG A 195 6.07 27.02 16.86
C ARG A 195 4.99 27.22 15.77
N ASP A 196 3.75 27.63 16.04
CA ASP A 196 3.07 28.24 17.20
C ASP A 196 1.67 27.63 17.43
#